data_AF-A0A496V292-F1
#
_entry.id   AF-A0A496V292-F1
#
_cell.length_a   1.000
_cell.length_b   1.000
_cell.length_c   1.000
_cell.angle_alpha   90.00
_cell.angle_beta   90.00
_cell.angle_gamma   90.00
#
_symmetry.space_group_name_H-M   'P 1'
#
loop_
_entity.id
_entity.type
_entity.pdbx_description
1 polymer ?
#
loop_
_entity_poly.entity_id
_entity_poly.type
_entity_poly.pdbx_seq_one_letter_code
_entity_poly.pdbx_strand_id
1 'polypeptide(L)' 'MLKPASLVLRFAIWVQGCPLRCPSCMTPAALPESGGELMTISKLAQRILNTPDIE' A
#
# COMPACT_ATOMS: atom_id res chain seq x y z
N MET A 1 0.90 -1.35 34.36
CA MET A 1 -0.19 -1.99 33.59
C MET A 1 -0.13 -1.40 32.18
N LEU A 2 0.68 -1.99 31.30
CA LEU A 2 0.77 -1.56 29.91
C LEU A 2 -0.56 -1.92 29.25
N LYS A 3 -1.28 -0.94 28.67
CA LYS A 3 -2.40 -1.26 27.78
C LYS A 3 -1.83 -2.20 26.70
N PRO A 4 -2.48 -3.34 26.38
CA PRO A 4 -2.10 -4.06 25.18
C PRO A 4 -2.16 -3.04 24.05
N ALA A 5 -1.10 -2.96 23.24
CA ALA A 5 -1.16 -2.16 22.03
C ALA A 5 -2.46 -2.58 21.32
N SER A 6 -3.43 -1.66 21.26
CA SER A 6 -4.61 -1.83 20.43
C SER A 6 -4.07 -2.26 19.07
N LEU A 7 -4.42 -3.46 18.61
CA LEU A 7 -3.97 -3.96 17.32
C LEU A 7 -4.68 -3.11 16.27
N VAL A 8 -4.07 -1.98 15.94
CA VAL A 8 -4.57 -1.07 14.94
C VAL A 8 -3.98 -1.48 13.60
N LEU A 9 -4.81 -1.93 12.66
CA LEU A 9 -4.35 -2.28 11.31
C LEU A 9 -4.17 -1.01 10.49
N ARG A 10 -3.21 -1.02 9.56
CA ARG A 10 -2.97 0.07 8.62
C ARG A 10 -3.21 -0.41 7.20
N PHE A 11 -3.80 0.47 6.39
CA PHE A 11 -3.93 0.23 4.96
C PHE A 11 -2.67 0.72 4.22
N ALA A 12 -2.05 -0.16 3.43
CA ALA A 12 -0.86 0.17 2.65
C ALA A 12 -1.13 -0.01 1.15
N ILE A 13 -0.59 0.90 0.33
CA ILE A 13 -0.74 0.91 -1.12
C ILE A 13 0.65 0.86 -1.75
N TRP A 14 0.85 -0.11 -2.65
CA TRP A 14 2.03 -0.18 -3.51
C TRP A 14 1.69 0.41 -4.87
N VAL A 15 2.42 1.45 -5.26
CA VAL A 15 2.30 2.07 -6.59
C VAL A 15 3.29 1.42 -7.57
N GLN A 16 2.94 1.46 -8.85
CA GLN A 16 3.80 0.95 -9.92
C GLN A 16 4.84 2.02 -10.32
N GLY A 17 6.09 1.59 -10.52
CA GLY A 17 7.19 2.44 -10.94
C GLY A 17 8.10 2.86 -9.80
N CYS A 18 9.40 2.65 -9.97
CA CYS A 18 10.43 3.19 -9.08
C CYS A 18 11.71 3.50 -9.87
N PRO A 19 12.25 4.74 -9.79
CA PRO A 19 13.46 5.12 -10.52
C PRO A 19 14.73 4.53 -9.89
N LEU A 20 14.65 3.99 -8.68
CA LEU A 20 15.80 3.45 -7.96
C LEU A 20 16.13 2.02 -8.42
N ARG A 21 17.38 1.62 -8.23
CA ARG A 21 17.91 0.25 -8.51
C ARG A 21 18.67 -0.28 -7.31
N CYS A 22 18.02 -0.23 -6.15
CA CYS A 22 18.63 -0.68 -4.90
C CYS A 22 19.05 -2.15 -4.98
N PRO A 23 20.21 -2.53 -4.43
CA PRO A 23 20.58 -3.93 -4.29
C PRO A 23 19.55 -4.63 -3.39
N SER A 24 19.17 -5.85 -3.76
CA SER A 24 18.15 -6.64 -3.03
C SER A 24 16.80 -5.93 -2.89
N CYS A 25 16.32 -5.33 -3.98
CA CYS A 25 14.98 -4.74 -4.02
C CYS A 25 13.92 -5.74 -3.52
N MET A 26 13.09 -5.31 -2.56
CA MET A 26 12.01 -6.13 -2.01
C MET A 26 10.92 -6.43 -3.05
N THR A 27 10.70 -5.51 -3.99
CA THR A 27 9.61 -5.59 -4.99
C THR A 27 10.15 -5.31 -6.40
N PRO A 28 11.00 -6.19 -6.96
CA PRO A 28 11.64 -5.96 -8.26
C PRO A 28 10.64 -5.88 -9.42
N ALA A 29 9.51 -6.58 -9.33
CA ALA A 29 8.43 -6.51 -10.32
C ALA A 29 7.71 -5.15 -10.37
N ALA A 30 7.82 -4.33 -9.31
CA ALA A 30 7.22 -2.99 -9.26
C ALA A 30 8.14 -1.90 -9.85
N LEU A 31 9.38 -2.24 -10.26
CA LEU A 31 10.33 -1.28 -10.82
C LEU A 31 9.91 -0.66 -12.16
N PRO A 32 9.34 -1.40 -13.13
CA PRO A 32 8.90 -0.82 -14.40
C PRO A 32 7.84 0.27 -14.17
N GLU A 33 7.86 1.32 -14.97
CA GLU A 33 6.82 2.37 -14.91
C GLU A 33 5.47 1.88 -15.43
N SER A 34 5.47 0.86 -16.29
CA SER A 34 4.27 0.22 -16.80
C SER A 34 3.82 -0.95 -15.90
N GLY A 35 2.51 -1.23 -15.89
CA GLY A 35 1.89 -2.27 -15.07
C GLY A 35 0.86 -1.70 -14.10
N GLY A 36 0.60 -2.44 -13.02
CA GLY A 36 -0.39 -2.05 -12.01
C GLY A 36 -1.84 -2.05 -12.49
N GLU A 37 -2.74 -1.54 -11.64
CA GLU A 37 -4.14 -1.26 -11.98
C GLU A 37 -4.36 0.25 -11.97
N LEU A 38 -4.84 0.82 -13.09
CA LEU A 38 -5.29 2.21 -13.11
C LEU A 38 -6.59 2.34 -12.30
N MET A 39 -6.56 3.20 -11.28
CA MET A 39 -7.67 3.40 -10.37
C MET A 39 -7.92 4.89 -10.16
N THR A 40 -9.19 5.29 -10.13
CA THR A 40 -9.56 6.66 -9.77
C THR A 40 -9.38 6.89 -8.26
N ILE A 41 -9.11 8.14 -7.87
CA ILE A 41 -8.99 8.52 -6.46
C ILE A 41 -10.25 8.14 -5.69
N SER A 42 -11.44 8.36 -6.26
CA SER A 42 -12.71 8.02 -5.62
C SER A 42 -12.87 6.52 -5.35
N LYS A 43 -12.51 5.66 -6.32
CA LYS A 43 -12.57 4.19 -6.16
C LYS A 43 -11.58 3.72 -5.10
N LEU A 44 -10.37 4.29 -5.08
CA LEU A 44 -9.35 3.99 -4.07
C LEU A 44 -9.79 4.42 -2.66
N ALA A 45 -10.31 5.64 -2.52
CA ALA A 45 -10.80 6.17 -1.25
C ALA A 45 -11.96 5.32 -0.69
N GLN A 46 -12.92 4.94 -1.55
CA GLN A 46 -13.99 4.03 -1.15
C GLN A 46 -13.47 2.67 -0.67
N ARG A 47 -12.45 2.12 -1.33
CA ARG A 47 -11.84 0.85 -0.90
C ARG A 47 -11.20 0.97 0.49
N ILE A 48 -10.50 2.07 0.76
CA ILE A 48 -9.91 2.34 2.09
C ILE A 48 -11.02 2.44 3.13
N LEU A 49 -12.00 3.33 2.94
CA LEU A 49 -13.09 3.57 3.89
C LEU A 49 -13.95 2.33 4.18
N ASN A 50 -14.05 1.41 3.21
CA ASN A 50 -14.80 0.17 3.36
C ASN A 50 -13.97 -0.99 3.93
N THR A 51 -12.68 -0.80 4.21
CA THR A 51 -11.85 -1.83 4.84
C THR A 51 -12.11 -1.83 6.36
N PRO A 52 -12.57 -2.94 6.95
CA PRO A 52 -12.80 -3.02 8.38
C PRO A 52 -11.49 -3.01 9.17
N ASP A 53 -11.57 -2.57 10.43
CA ASP A 53 -10.51 -2.70 11.44
C ASP A 53 -9.18 -1.97 11.17
N ILE A 54 -9.15 -1.05 10.19
CA ILE A 54 -8.02 -0.13 9.94
C ILE A 54 -8.21 1.24 10.62
N GLU A 55 -7.11 1.90 11.00
CA GLU A 55 -7.04 3.33 11.43
C GLU A 55 -6.73 4.28 10.27
#